data_AF-A0A2R6RN04-F1
#
_entry.id   AF-A0A2R6RN04-F1
#
_cell.length_a   1.000
_cell.length_b   1.000
_cell.length_c   1.000
_cell.angle_alpha   90.00
_cell.angle_beta   90.00
_cell.angle_gamma   90.00
#
_symmetry.space_group_name_H-M   'P 1'
#
loop_
_entity.id
_entity.type
_entity.pdbx_description
1 polymer ?
#
loop_
_entity_poly.entity_id
_entity_poly.type
_entity_poly.pdbx_seq_one_letter_code
_entity_poly.pdbx_strand_id
1 'polypeptide(L)'
;MKQTGMASAVLWKSLRSVLSSANHEVRSGFEFRVAAFLADIAAANGSRRAAIVSAGGDAVVDWLLETVAVLGDNNGTQAEAARALAYLIADPNVAEAVLGRPHAVPYLLRFIFASQPQRSKKASFDFDFLFQN
;
A
#
# COMPACT_ATOMS: atom_id res chain seq x y z
N MET A 1 5.23 25.49 9.12
CA MET A 1 4.69 24.17 8.68
C MET A 1 3.50 24.22 7.70
N LYS A 2 2.98 25.39 7.29
CA LYS A 2 1.84 25.46 6.34
C LYS A 2 2.20 25.24 4.86
N GLN A 3 3.43 25.55 4.43
CA GLN A 3 3.82 25.46 3.02
C GLN A 3 4.10 24.03 2.53
N THR A 4 4.58 23.14 3.40
CA THR A 4 4.85 21.73 3.08
C THR A 4 3.58 20.93 2.81
N GLY A 5 2.50 21.20 3.54
CA GLY A 5 1.19 20.56 3.30
C GLY A 5 0.51 21.03 2.00
N MET A 6 0.72 22.28 1.59
CA MET A 6 0.20 22.78 0.31
C MET A 6 0.97 22.20 -0.88
N ALA A 7 2.29 22.13 -0.80
CA ALA A 7 3.11 21.52 -1.84
C ALA A 7 2.79 20.02 -2.01
N SER A 8 2.61 19.28 -0.90
CA SER A 8 2.23 17.87 -0.97
C SER A 8 0.81 17.66 -1.53
N ALA A 9 -0.14 18.55 -1.22
CA ALA A 9 -1.48 18.50 -1.80
C ALA A 9 -1.49 18.79 -3.32
N VAL A 10 -0.65 19.73 -3.79
CA VAL A 10 -0.50 20.03 -5.23
C VAL A 10 0.16 18.87 -5.98
N LEU A 11 1.21 18.29 -5.39
CA LEU A 11 1.84 17.08 -5.92
C LEU A 11 0.86 15.90 -5.96
N TRP A 12 0.07 15.72 -4.91
CA TRP A 12 -0.95 14.67 -4.84
C TRP A 12 -2.04 14.84 -5.89
N LYS A 13 -2.54 16.07 -6.09
CA LYS A 13 -3.52 16.37 -7.16
C LYS A 13 -2.95 16.10 -8.55
N SER A 14 -1.71 16.50 -8.78
CA SER A 14 -1.02 16.26 -10.06
C SER A 14 -0.82 14.76 -10.31
N LEU A 15 -0.41 14.02 -9.28
CA LEU A 15 -0.32 12.56 -9.30
C LEU A 15 -1.66 11.90 -9.67
N ARG A 16 -2.75 12.30 -9.00
CA ARG A 16 -4.09 11.77 -9.23
C ARG A 16 -4.57 12.02 -10.66
N SER A 17 -4.26 13.20 -11.20
CA SER A 17 -4.60 13.56 -12.57
C SER A 17 -3.85 12.72 -13.63
N VAL A 18 -2.59 12.37 -13.36
CA VAL A 18 -1.83 11.48 -14.24
C VAL A 18 -2.37 10.05 -14.15
N LEU A 19 -2.66 9.57 -12.93
CA LEU A 19 -3.25 8.25 -12.69
C LEU A 19 -4.61 8.07 -13.38
N SER A 20 -5.41 9.14 -13.48
CA SER A 20 -6.74 9.07 -14.10
C SER A 20 -6.73 9.06 -15.63
N SER A 21 -5.61 9.41 -16.27
CA SER A 21 -5.50 9.53 -17.74
C SER A 21 -4.62 8.45 -18.39
N ALA A 22 -3.92 7.64 -17.60
CA ALA A 22 -3.00 6.62 -18.08
C ALA A 22 -3.66 5.25 -18.36
N ASN A 23 -3.14 4.52 -19.35
CA ASN A 23 -3.48 3.11 -19.56
C ASN A 23 -3.06 2.25 -18.35
N HIS A 24 -3.74 1.11 -18.15
CA HIS A 24 -3.64 0.30 -16.93
C HIS A 24 -2.20 -0.05 -16.53
N GLU A 25 -1.33 -0.42 -17.47
CA GLU A 25 0.07 -0.78 -17.19
C GLU A 25 0.92 0.41 -16.74
N VAL A 26 0.75 1.56 -17.37
CA VAL A 26 1.45 2.80 -16.99
C VAL A 26 0.97 3.25 -15.61
N ARG A 27 -0.34 3.13 -15.37
CA ARG A 27 -0.95 3.44 -14.10
C ARG A 27 -0.43 2.53 -12.98
N SER A 28 -0.46 1.21 -13.15
CA SER A 28 0.00 0.26 -12.14
C SER A 28 1.50 0.39 -11.85
N GLY A 29 2.32 0.56 -12.89
CA GLY A 29 3.75 0.81 -12.75
C GLY A 29 4.07 2.13 -12.05
N PHE A 30 3.24 3.15 -12.22
CA PHE A 30 3.36 4.42 -11.51
C PHE A 30 2.88 4.31 -10.05
N GLU A 31 1.74 3.67 -9.78
CA GLU A 31 1.25 3.42 -8.42
C GLU A 31 2.30 2.68 -7.57
N PHE A 32 2.96 1.66 -8.16
CA PHE A 32 4.07 0.95 -7.51
C PHE A 32 5.22 1.90 -7.11
N ARG A 33 5.68 2.74 -8.03
CA ARG A 33 6.79 3.69 -7.77
C ARG A 33 6.41 4.72 -6.70
N VAL A 34 5.15 5.15 -6.69
CA VAL A 34 4.63 6.08 -5.67
C VAL A 34 4.59 5.42 -4.31
N ALA A 35 4.08 4.19 -4.21
CA ALA A 35 4.07 3.44 -2.96
C ALA A 35 5.51 3.22 -2.43
N ALA A 36 6.44 2.81 -3.29
CA ALA A 36 7.84 2.63 -2.92
C ALA A 36 8.48 3.92 -2.41
N PHE A 37 8.27 5.03 -3.12
CA PHE A 37 8.79 6.33 -2.72
C PHE A 37 8.23 6.81 -1.37
N LEU A 38 6.93 6.61 -1.13
CA LEU A 38 6.31 6.95 0.15
C LEU A 38 6.89 6.12 1.30
N ALA A 39 7.11 4.83 1.07
CA ALA A 39 7.71 3.96 2.06
C ALA A 39 9.18 4.33 2.36
N ASP A 40 9.96 4.77 1.36
CA ASP A 40 11.32 5.29 1.56
C ASP A 40 11.34 6.60 2.35
N ILE A 41 10.39 7.51 2.08
CA ILE A 41 10.22 8.73 2.87
C ILE A 41 9.83 8.40 4.32
N ALA A 42 8.92 7.44 4.53
CA ALA A 42 8.47 7.03 5.86
C ALA A 42 9.59 6.37 6.68
N ALA A 43 10.47 5.61 6.02
CA ALA A 43 11.63 5.00 6.64
C ALA A 43 12.66 6.02 7.15
N ALA A 44 12.77 7.18 6.49
CA ALA A 44 13.89 8.10 6.70
C ALA A 44 13.91 8.79 8.08
N ASN A 45 12.80 9.36 8.58
CA ASN A 45 12.69 9.92 9.94
C ASN A 45 11.26 10.28 10.36
N GLY A 46 11.06 10.58 11.65
CA GLY A 46 9.75 10.94 12.22
C GLY A 46 9.12 12.20 11.62
N SER A 47 9.90 13.23 11.30
CA SER A 47 9.37 14.45 10.67
C SER A 47 8.78 14.17 9.29
N ARG A 48 9.39 13.26 8.52
CA ARG A 48 8.87 12.81 7.22
C ARG A 48 7.59 12.00 7.38
N ARG A 49 7.48 11.14 8.39
CA ARG A 49 6.25 10.40 8.70
C ARG A 49 5.09 11.33 9.06
N ALA A 50 5.33 12.33 9.92
CA ALA A 50 4.32 13.34 10.25
C ALA A 50 3.87 14.15 9.02
N ALA A 51 4.79 14.44 8.10
CA ALA A 51 4.47 15.11 6.83
C ALA A 51 3.62 14.22 5.91
N ILE A 52 3.87 12.91 5.85
CA ILE A 52 3.05 11.96 5.09
C ILE A 52 1.63 11.92 5.65
N VAL A 53 1.48 11.79 6.98
CA VAL A 53 0.16 11.67 7.61
C VAL A 53 -0.71 12.90 7.34
N SER A 54 -0.13 14.09 7.39
CA SER A 54 -0.85 15.34 7.11
C SER A 54 -0.96 15.70 5.62
N ALA A 55 -0.33 14.94 4.71
CA ALA A 55 -0.28 15.28 3.30
C ALA A 55 -1.65 15.11 2.63
N GLY A 56 -2.06 16.15 1.89
CA GLY A 56 -3.31 16.12 1.14
C GLY A 56 -4.58 16.01 1.99
N GLY A 57 -4.52 16.39 3.28
CA GLY A 57 -5.64 16.22 4.21
C GLY A 57 -5.89 14.74 4.51
N ASP A 58 -4.81 14.02 4.83
CA ASP A 58 -4.78 12.58 5.14
C ASP A 58 -5.07 11.65 3.94
N ALA A 59 -5.34 12.21 2.75
CA ALA A 59 -5.64 11.46 1.54
C ALA A 59 -4.52 10.49 1.11
N VAL A 60 -3.28 10.77 1.50
CA VAL A 60 -2.15 9.85 1.25
C VAL A 60 -2.26 8.60 2.11
N VAL A 61 -2.66 8.75 3.38
CA VAL A 61 -2.87 7.60 4.28
C VAL A 61 -4.07 6.78 3.84
N ASP A 62 -5.16 7.45 3.43
CA ASP A 62 -6.33 6.77 2.89
C ASP A 62 -5.97 5.94 1.65
N TRP A 63 -5.20 6.52 0.73
CA TRP A 63 -4.76 5.80 -0.46
C TRP A 63 -3.88 4.60 -0.11
N LEU A 64 -2.97 4.71 0.87
CA LEU A 64 -2.15 3.58 1.32
C LEU A 64 -3.02 2.45 1.91
N LEU A 65 -4.02 2.80 2.72
CA LEU A 65 -4.95 1.84 3.32
C LEU A 65 -5.87 1.18 2.28
N GLU A 66 -6.40 1.95 1.33
CA GLU A 66 -7.17 1.41 0.21
C GLU A 66 -6.31 0.46 -0.64
N THR A 67 -5.08 0.88 -0.96
CA THR A 67 -4.11 0.12 -1.78
C THR A 67 -3.75 -1.20 -1.11
N VAL A 68 -3.51 -1.20 0.21
CA VAL A 68 -3.17 -2.44 0.93
C VAL A 68 -4.34 -3.43 0.97
N ALA A 69 -5.58 -2.94 0.88
CA ALA A 69 -6.79 -3.76 0.92
C ALA A 69 -7.25 -4.29 -0.45
N VAL A 70 -6.59 -3.91 -1.56
CA VAL A 70 -6.90 -4.43 -2.90
C VAL A 70 -6.58 -5.93 -2.96
N LEU A 71 -7.53 -6.72 -3.46
CA LEU A 71 -7.31 -8.14 -3.76
C LEU A 71 -7.03 -8.28 -5.26
N GLY A 72 -5.92 -8.90 -5.66
CA GLY A 72 -5.58 -9.14 -7.07
C GLY A 72 -4.08 -9.07 -7.38
N ASP A 73 -3.73 -8.99 -8.67
CA ASP A 73 -2.35 -9.09 -9.20
C ASP A 73 -1.44 -7.88 -8.89
N ASN A 74 -1.89 -6.89 -8.11
CA ASN A 74 -1.10 -5.70 -7.74
C ASN A 74 -0.16 -5.95 -6.55
N ASN A 75 0.45 -7.15 -6.50
CA ASN A 75 1.18 -7.63 -5.32
C ASN A 75 2.36 -6.72 -4.95
N GLY A 76 3.04 -6.13 -5.95
CA GLY A 76 4.15 -5.19 -5.73
C GLY A 76 3.70 -3.87 -5.09
N THR A 77 2.65 -3.24 -5.62
CA THR A 77 2.14 -1.97 -5.08
C THR A 77 1.56 -2.17 -3.68
N GLN A 78 0.86 -3.28 -3.46
CA GLN A 78 0.33 -3.66 -2.15
C GLN A 78 1.45 -3.84 -1.12
N ALA A 79 2.54 -4.53 -1.48
CA ALA A 79 3.68 -4.74 -0.59
C ALA A 79 4.36 -3.43 -0.19
N GLU A 80 4.56 -2.51 -1.14
CA GLU A 80 5.15 -1.20 -0.84
C GLU A 80 4.21 -0.32 0.00
N ALA A 81 2.89 -0.38 -0.24
CA ALA A 81 1.92 0.30 0.60
C ALA A 81 1.93 -0.26 2.04
N ALA A 82 2.00 -1.58 2.19
CA ALA A 82 2.16 -2.23 3.49
C ALA A 82 3.47 -1.81 4.18
N ARG A 83 4.58 -1.69 3.43
CA ARG A 83 5.87 -1.22 3.95
C ARG A 83 5.78 0.21 4.47
N ALA A 84 5.13 1.12 3.72
CA ALA A 84 4.88 2.48 4.19
C ALA A 84 4.08 2.48 5.49
N LEU A 85 2.95 1.76 5.52
CA LEU A 85 2.07 1.67 6.70
C LEU A 85 2.80 1.08 7.91
N ALA A 86 3.68 0.10 7.73
CA ALA A 86 4.49 -0.46 8.81
C ALA A 86 5.37 0.60 9.47
N TYR A 87 6.07 1.44 8.69
CA TYR A 87 6.87 2.54 9.25
C TYR A 87 6.02 3.60 9.96
N LEU A 88 4.82 3.88 9.45
CA LEU A 88 3.91 4.85 10.04
C LEU A 88 3.31 4.33 11.36
N ILE A 89 2.84 3.09 11.40
CA ILE A 89 2.24 2.48 12.60
C ILE A 89 3.31 2.21 13.67
N ALA A 90 4.56 1.93 13.27
CA ALA A 90 5.66 1.74 14.22
C ALA A 90 6.10 3.03 14.93
N ASP A 91 5.72 4.21 14.43
CA ASP A 91 6.04 5.48 15.07
C ASP A 91 4.92 5.92 16.02
N PRO A 92 5.17 5.97 17.34
CA PRO A 92 4.15 6.31 18.33
C PRO A 92 3.58 7.74 18.16
N ASN A 93 4.29 8.64 17.48
CA ASN A 93 3.83 10.01 17.27
C ASN A 93 2.75 10.12 16.18
N VAL A 94 2.62 9.10 15.32
CA VAL A 94 1.72 9.15 14.16
C VAL A 94 0.81 7.93 14.04
N ALA A 95 1.08 6.86 14.80
CA ALA A 95 0.30 5.63 14.81
C ALA A 95 -1.19 5.86 15.08
N GLU A 96 -1.51 6.72 16.07
CA GLU A 96 -2.91 7.05 16.39
C GLU A 96 -3.61 7.72 15.21
N ALA A 97 -2.94 8.64 14.51
CA ALA A 97 -3.53 9.32 13.36
C ALA A 97 -3.76 8.35 12.18
N VAL A 98 -2.91 7.35 12.00
CA VAL A 98 -3.05 6.33 10.96
C VAL A 98 -4.17 5.33 11.29
N LEU A 99 -4.19 4.81 12.52
CA LEU A 99 -5.18 3.83 12.97
C LEU A 99 -6.55 4.47 13.24
N GLY A 100 -6.59 5.77 13.53
CA GLY A 100 -7.79 6.56 13.68
C GLY A 100 -8.48 6.93 12.36
N ARG A 101 -7.86 6.63 11.20
CA ARG A 101 -8.50 6.84 9.90
C ARG A 101 -9.75 5.96 9.76
N PRO A 102 -10.80 6.44 9.08
CA PRO A 102 -11.93 5.60 8.71
C PRO A 102 -11.48 4.34 7.97
N HIS A 103 -12.03 3.19 8.35
CA HIS A 103 -11.75 1.89 7.73
C HIS A 103 -10.31 1.37 7.83
N ALA A 104 -9.40 2.02 8.56
CA ALA A 104 -8.03 1.56 8.73
C ALA A 104 -7.96 0.11 9.23
N VAL A 105 -8.67 -0.19 10.33
CA VAL A 105 -8.71 -1.55 10.90
C VAL A 105 -9.32 -2.58 9.93
N PRO A 106 -10.50 -2.37 9.32
CA PRO A 106 -11.03 -3.26 8.28
C PRO A 106 -10.06 -3.53 7.12
N TYR A 107 -9.37 -2.50 6.61
CA TYR A 107 -8.43 -2.64 5.50
C TYR A 107 -7.19 -3.44 5.88
N LEU A 108 -6.62 -3.18 7.07
CA LEU A 108 -5.49 -3.95 7.58
C LEU A 108 -5.84 -5.42 7.83
N LEU A 109 -7.03 -5.69 8.39
CA LEU A 109 -7.50 -7.06 8.58
C LEU A 109 -7.67 -7.79 7.24
N ARG A 110 -8.26 -7.12 6.25
CA ARG A 110 -8.41 -7.67 4.90
C ARG A 110 -7.06 -8.02 4.29
N PHE A 111 -6.07 -7.13 4.42
CA PHE A 111 -4.71 -7.38 3.97
C PHE A 111 -4.08 -8.59 4.65
N ILE A 112 -4.19 -8.68 5.98
CA ILE A 112 -3.63 -9.80 6.76
C ILE A 112 -4.25 -11.13 6.31
N PHE A 113 -5.57 -11.20 6.15
CA PHE A 113 -6.24 -12.42 5.71
C PHE A 113 -5.90 -12.79 4.27
N ALA A 114 -5.74 -11.80 3.38
CA ALA A 114 -5.34 -12.04 1.99
C ALA A 114 -3.88 -12.52 1.86
N SER A 115 -3.01 -12.05 2.76
CA SER A 115 -1.58 -12.39 2.79
C SER A 115 -1.29 -13.73 3.46
N GLN A 116 -2.31 -14.41 3.99
CA GLN A 116 -2.11 -15.74 4.57
C GLN A 116 -1.73 -16.72 3.46
N PRO A 117 -0.65 -17.52 3.65
CA PRO A 117 -0.30 -18.55 2.70
C PRO A 117 -1.49 -19.51 2.57
N GLN A 118 -2.08 -19.57 1.37
CA GLN A 118 -3.03 -20.62 1.03
C GLN A 118 -2.34 -21.94 1.33
N ARG A 119 -2.87 -22.74 2.26
CA ARG A 119 -2.40 -24.12 2.46
C ARG A 119 -2.40 -24.78 1.09
N SER A 120 -1.21 -25.03 0.56
CA SER A 120 -1.04 -25.70 -0.72
C SER A 120 -1.87 -26.97 -0.68
N LYS A 121 -2.93 -27.04 -1.48
CA LYS A 121 -3.57 -28.32 -1.77
C LYS A 121 -2.43 -29.20 -2.29
N LYS A 122 -2.04 -30.23 -1.52
CA LYS A 122 -1.11 -31.26 -1.98
C LYS A 122 -1.64 -31.71 -3.33
N ALA A 123 -0.91 -31.42 -4.40
CA ALA A 123 -1.12 -32.06 -5.67
C ALA A 123 -0.78 -33.53 -5.43
N SER A 124 -1.81 -34.35 -5.25
CA SER A 124 -1.69 -35.80 -5.36
C SER A 124 -1.30 -36.06 -6.81
N PHE A 125 0.00 -36.13 -7.08
CA PHE A 125 0.49 -36.74 -8.31
C PHE A 125 0.10 -38.22 -8.24
N ASP A 126 -0.98 -38.55 -8.92
CA ASP A 126 -1.45 -39.92 -9.10
C ASP A 126 -0.45 -40.63 -10.00
N PHE A 127 0.27 -41.60 -9.44
CA PHE A 127 1.40 -42.31 -10.08
C PHE A 127 0.93 -43.55 -10.86
N ASP A 128 -0.34 -43.62 -11.26
CA ASP A 128 -0.94 -44.81 -11.88
C ASP A 128 -0.76 -44.93 -13.40
N PHE A 129 0.04 -44.07 -14.05
CA PHE A 129 0.21 -44.09 -15.52
C PHE A 129 1.57 -44.61 -16.02
N LEU A 130 2.42 -45.22 -15.19
CA LEU A 130 3.78 -45.62 -15.60
C LEU A 130 4.08 -47.13 -15.67
N PHE A 131 3.08 -48.01 -15.63
CA PHE A 131 3.31 -49.46 -15.78
C PHE A 131 2.33 -50.16 -16.75
N GLN A 132 2.02 -49.56 -17.88
CA GLN A 132 1.49 -50.28 -19.05
C GLN A 132 2.24 -49.86 -20.32
N ASN A 133 3.34 -50.56 -20.60
CA ASN A 133 3.84 -50.87 -21.95
C ASN A 133 4.85 -52.01 -21.84
#